data_AF-A0A7V9PQ47-F1
#
_entry.id   AF-A0A7V9PQ47-F1
#
_cell.length_a   1.000
_cell.length_b   1.000
_cell.length_c   1.000
_cell.angle_alpha   90.00
_cell.angle_beta   90.00
_cell.angle_gamma   90.00
#
_symmetry.space_group_name_H-M   'P 1'
#
loop_
_entity.id
_entity.type
_entity.pdbx_description
1 polymer ?
#
loop_
_entity_poly.entity_id
_entity_poly.type
_entity_poly.pdbx_seq_one_letter_code
_entity_poly.pdbx_strand_id
1 'polypeptide(L)'
;MPAVDLHCHLLPGVDDGADTMEESVAYARDAAARGTRRIVATPHVELVEVVELPERVAELRAALADAGVDLGIEVGGELKPESLPTVEAADLQTISHGPRDARWLLYEVPFSGVDAAFLEGAAELRQRGYALLLA
;
A
#
# COMPACT_ATOMS: atom_id res chain seq x y z
N MET A 1 -11.21 14.44 14.23
CA MET A 1 -10.18 13.41 14.53
C MET A 1 -9.25 13.33 13.34
N PRO A 2 -7.95 13.14 13.52
CA PRO A 2 -7.03 12.95 12.39
C PRO A 2 -7.45 11.70 11.60
N ALA A 3 -7.55 11.82 10.28
CA ALA A 3 -7.89 10.70 9.40
C ALA A 3 -6.63 9.92 8.99
N VAL A 4 -6.80 8.62 8.77
CA VAL A 4 -5.77 7.74 8.21
C VAL A 4 -6.34 7.16 6.92
N ASP A 5 -5.61 7.34 5.83
CA ASP A 5 -5.88 6.69 4.55
C ASP A 5 -5.12 5.37 4.49
N LEU A 6 -5.81 4.28 4.16
CA LEU A 6 -5.26 2.93 4.15
C LEU A 6 -5.00 2.39 2.75
N HIS A 7 -5.41 3.13 1.70
CA HIS A 7 -5.22 2.73 0.31
C HIS A 7 -4.96 3.97 -0.55
N CYS A 8 -3.73 4.14 -1.01
CA CYS A 8 -3.37 5.25 -1.88
C CYS A 8 -2.15 4.92 -2.76
N HIS A 9 -2.30 5.14 -4.07
CA HIS A 9 -1.24 5.01 -5.07
C HIS A 9 -0.42 6.31 -5.12
N LEU A 10 0.32 6.57 -4.04
CA LEU A 10 1.05 7.84 -3.86
C LEU A 10 2.51 7.76 -4.32
N LEU A 11 3.08 6.57 -4.52
CA LEU A 11 4.48 6.45 -4.93
C LEU A 11 4.65 6.86 -6.39
N PRO A 12 5.59 7.77 -6.70
CA PRO A 12 5.74 8.29 -8.05
C PRO A 12 6.34 7.24 -9.01
N GLY A 13 5.75 7.12 -10.19
CA GLY A 13 6.28 6.30 -11.29
C GLY A 13 6.30 4.80 -11.01
N VAL A 14 5.41 4.33 -10.13
CA VAL A 14 5.29 2.89 -9.78
C VAL A 14 4.16 2.23 -10.56
N ASP A 15 2.98 2.81 -10.52
CA ASP A 15 1.76 2.27 -11.11
C ASP A 15 0.90 3.38 -11.72
N ASP A 16 -0.42 3.23 -11.70
CA ASP A 16 -1.41 4.15 -12.23
C ASP A 16 -1.75 5.32 -11.29
N GLY A 17 -1.01 5.46 -10.18
CA GLY A 17 -1.05 6.61 -9.29
C GLY A 17 -0.34 7.85 -9.81
N ALA A 18 0.46 8.49 -8.95
CA ALA A 18 1.28 9.64 -9.32
C ALA A 18 2.41 9.25 -10.29
N ASP A 19 2.63 10.02 -11.35
CA ASP A 19 3.73 9.78 -12.30
C ASP A 19 5.04 10.42 -11.80
N THR A 20 4.93 11.54 -11.09
CA THR A 20 6.08 12.34 -10.64
C THR A 20 6.06 12.64 -9.14
N MET A 21 7.25 12.92 -8.58
CA MET A 21 7.37 13.32 -7.17
C MET A 21 6.57 14.59 -6.86
N GLU A 22 6.53 15.53 -7.80
CA GLU A 22 5.76 16.76 -7.71
C GLU A 22 4.25 16.49 -7.56
N GLU A 23 3.72 15.53 -8.33
CA GLU A 23 2.33 15.10 -8.23
C GLU A 23 2.04 14.41 -6.89
N SER A 24 2.91 13.52 -6.42
CA SER A 24 2.79 12.89 -5.10
C SER A 24 2.76 13.92 -3.98
N VAL A 25 3.66 14.91 -4.00
CA VAL A 25 3.72 16.00 -3.01
C VAL A 25 2.47 16.88 -3.09
N ALA A 26 1.98 17.20 -4.29
CA ALA A 26 0.76 17.99 -4.47
C ALA A 26 -0.47 17.27 -3.91
N TYR A 27 -0.62 15.97 -4.18
CA TYR A 27 -1.70 15.16 -3.63
C TYR A 27 -1.62 15.10 -2.10
N ALA A 28 -0.44 14.78 -1.56
CA ALA A 28 -0.21 14.71 -0.11
C ALA A 28 -0.55 16.03 0.60
N ARG A 29 -0.22 17.17 -0.02
CA ARG A 29 -0.56 18.50 0.50
C ARG A 29 -2.07 18.72 0.56
N ASP A 30 -2.82 18.34 -0.48
CA ASP A 30 -4.29 18.44 -0.48
C ASP A 30 -4.92 17.51 0.57
N ALA A 31 -4.44 16.26 0.66
CA ALA A 31 -4.89 15.31 1.68
C ALA A 31 -4.65 15.84 3.11
N ALA A 32 -3.48 16.39 3.37
CA ALA A 32 -3.15 17.01 4.66
C ALA A 32 -4.06 18.22 4.97
N ALA A 33 -4.33 19.07 3.98
CA ALA A 33 -5.24 20.21 4.12
C ALA A 33 -6.68 19.79 4.44
N ARG A 34 -7.10 18.60 3.99
CA ARG A 34 -8.41 17.99 4.30
C ARG A 34 -8.44 17.23 5.64
N GLY A 35 -7.32 17.15 6.35
CA GLY A 35 -7.22 16.57 7.69
C GLY A 35 -6.70 15.13 7.75
N THR A 36 -6.25 14.56 6.63
CA THR A 36 -5.49 13.31 6.64
C THR A 36 -4.13 13.55 7.30
N ARG A 37 -3.72 12.65 8.19
CA ARG A 37 -2.44 12.74 8.91
C ARG A 37 -1.52 11.57 8.68
N ARG A 38 -2.06 10.47 8.15
CA ARG A 38 -1.27 9.32 7.72
C ARG A 38 -1.88 8.72 6.46
N ILE A 39 -1.03 8.30 5.53
CA ILE A 39 -1.38 7.52 4.35
C ILE A 39 -0.54 6.26 4.37
N VAL A 40 -1.14 5.12 4.08
CA VAL A 40 -0.40 3.91 3.69
C VAL A 40 -0.26 3.95 2.16
N ALA A 41 0.98 3.96 1.66
CA ALA A 41 1.23 3.87 0.23
C ALA A 41 1.07 2.41 -0.19
N THR A 42 0.08 2.12 -1.03
CA THR A 42 -0.33 0.76 -1.42
C THR A 42 -0.24 0.60 -2.94
N PRO A 43 0.95 0.68 -3.54
CA PRO A 43 1.07 0.45 -4.98
C PRO A 43 0.72 -0.99 -5.34
N HIS A 44 0.39 -1.20 -6.60
CA HIS A 44 0.22 -2.53 -7.18
C HIS A 44 1.51 -3.35 -7.07
N VAL A 45 1.49 -4.43 -6.28
CA VAL A 45 2.68 -5.25 -5.98
C VAL A 45 3.26 -5.94 -7.23
N GLU A 46 2.46 -6.20 -8.26
CA GLU A 46 2.96 -6.77 -9.51
C GLU A 46 3.80 -5.81 -10.37
N LEU A 47 3.79 -4.50 -10.06
CA LEU A 47 4.51 -3.48 -10.81
C LEU A 47 5.78 -3.00 -10.11
N VAL A 48 6.09 -3.55 -8.93
CA VAL A 48 7.24 -3.12 -8.12
C VAL A 48 7.78 -4.26 -7.27
N GLU A 49 9.10 -4.36 -7.20
CA GLU A 49 9.75 -5.28 -6.27
C GLU A 49 9.51 -4.79 -4.83
N VAL A 50 8.85 -5.61 -4.01
CA VAL A 50 8.45 -5.22 -2.64
C VAL A 50 9.63 -4.74 -1.79
N VAL A 51 10.83 -5.28 -2.04
CA VAL A 51 12.08 -4.88 -1.37
C VAL A 51 12.45 -3.42 -1.62
N GLU A 52 12.00 -2.80 -2.72
CA GLU A 52 12.25 -1.38 -3.04
C GLU A 52 11.32 -0.42 -2.29
N LEU A 53 10.15 -0.90 -1.83
CA LEU A 53 9.10 -0.04 -1.27
C LEU A 53 9.55 0.77 -0.05
N PRO A 54 10.33 0.23 0.91
CA PRO A 54 10.83 1.01 2.03
C PRO A 54 11.69 2.20 1.61
N GLU A 55 12.54 2.03 0.58
CA GLU A 55 13.40 3.09 0.06
C GLU A 55 12.58 4.16 -0.67
N ARG A 56 11.68 3.75 -1.57
CA ARG A 56 10.77 4.67 -2.29
C ARG A 56 9.89 5.49 -1.33
N VAL A 57 9.37 4.87 -0.27
CA VAL A 57 8.62 5.59 0.78
C VAL A 57 9.52 6.54 1.56
N ALA A 58 10.78 6.18 1.82
CA ALA A 58 11.72 7.09 2.47
C ALA A 58 12.03 8.33 1.62
N GLU A 59 12.19 8.15 0.30
CA GLU A 59 12.37 9.26 -0.65
C GLU A 59 11.15 10.19 -0.68
N LEU A 60 9.94 9.64 -0.78
CA LEU A 60 8.71 10.42 -0.72
C LEU A 60 8.58 11.17 0.62
N ARG A 61 8.87 10.53 1.75
CA ARG A 61 8.87 11.19 3.07
C ARG A 61 9.85 12.37 3.12
N ALA A 62 11.04 12.24 2.53
CA ALA A 62 12.01 13.32 2.45
C ALA A 62 11.48 14.49 1.60
N ALA A 63 10.91 14.20 0.43
CA ALA A 63 10.31 15.22 -0.43
C ALA A 63 9.14 15.97 0.25
N LEU A 64 8.30 15.26 1.02
CA LEU A 64 7.23 15.87 1.80
C LEU A 64 7.78 16.78 2.91
N ALA A 65 8.85 16.36 3.58
CA ALA A 65 9.50 17.16 4.61
C ALA A 65 10.09 18.45 4.02
N ASP A 66 10.80 18.36 2.90
CA ASP A 66 11.36 19.52 2.19
C ASP A 66 10.27 20.48 1.70
N ALA A 67 9.11 19.94 1.32
CA ALA A 67 7.93 20.70 0.91
C ALA A 67 7.07 21.23 2.08
N GLY A 68 7.45 20.96 3.34
CA GLY A 68 6.74 21.40 4.54
C GLY A 68 5.36 20.73 4.74
N VAL A 69 5.16 19.52 4.20
CA VAL A 69 3.90 18.78 4.30
C VAL A 69 3.95 17.86 5.52
N ASP A 70 3.17 18.19 6.55
CA ASP A 70 3.02 17.37 7.77
C ASP A 70 2.05 16.20 7.55
N LEU A 71 2.54 15.17 6.85
CA LEU A 71 1.81 13.95 6.55
C LEU A 71 2.72 12.72 6.70
N GLY A 72 2.32 11.77 7.55
CA GLY A 72 3.03 10.49 7.66
C GLY A 72 2.69 9.56 6.49
N ILE A 73 3.69 8.96 5.87
CA ILE A 73 3.49 7.91 4.86
C ILE A 73 3.95 6.59 5.46
N GLU A 74 3.25 5.48 5.29
CA GLU A 74 3.69 4.13 5.68
C GLU A 74 3.85 3.24 4.44
N VAL A 75 4.71 2.22 4.53
CA VAL A 75 4.88 1.21 3.48
C VAL A 75 3.73 0.23 3.53
N GLY A 76 3.00 0.07 2.43
CA GLY A 76 2.02 -1.00 2.22
C GLY A 76 2.17 -1.54 0.79
N GLY A 77 1.13 -2.23 0.31
CA GLY A 77 1.07 -2.77 -1.04
C GLY A 77 -0.31 -3.33 -1.31
N GLU A 78 -0.80 -3.16 -2.52
CA GLU A 78 -2.03 -3.77 -3.01
C GLU A 78 -1.70 -5.10 -3.68
N LEU A 79 -2.20 -6.19 -3.09
CA LEU A 79 -1.89 -7.54 -3.55
C LEU A 79 -3.05 -8.11 -4.36
N LYS A 80 -2.78 -8.45 -5.63
CA LYS A 80 -3.67 -9.24 -6.47
C LYS A 80 -3.54 -10.75 -6.21
N PRO A 81 -4.61 -11.54 -6.44
CA PRO A 81 -4.54 -13.00 -6.37
C PRO A 81 -3.41 -13.60 -7.22
N GLU A 82 -3.21 -13.08 -8.43
CA GLU A 82 -2.25 -13.59 -9.42
C GLU A 82 -0.79 -13.34 -9.02
N SER A 83 -0.56 -12.34 -8.17
CA SER A 83 0.77 -11.97 -7.68
C SER A 83 1.20 -12.82 -6.48
N LEU A 84 0.27 -13.39 -5.73
CA LEU A 84 0.57 -14.16 -4.51
C LEU A 84 1.62 -15.27 -4.70
N PRO A 85 1.65 -16.04 -5.80
CA PRO A 85 2.66 -17.08 -6.01
C PRO A 85 4.10 -16.57 -6.13
N THR A 86 4.30 -15.30 -6.47
CA THR A 86 5.63 -14.68 -6.64
C THR A 86 6.07 -13.85 -5.43
N VAL A 87 5.22 -13.73 -4.41
CA VAL A 87 5.46 -12.89 -3.24
C VAL A 87 5.96 -13.75 -2.07
N GLU A 88 7.12 -13.40 -1.55
CA GLU A 88 7.75 -14.13 -0.45
C GLU A 88 7.16 -13.78 0.91
N ALA A 89 7.41 -14.62 1.92
CA ALA A 89 6.94 -14.35 3.28
C ALA A 89 7.47 -13.03 3.87
N ALA A 90 8.69 -12.63 3.49
CA ALA A 90 9.27 -11.35 3.89
C ALA A 90 8.55 -10.17 3.23
N ASP A 91 8.12 -10.31 1.99
CA ASP A 91 7.38 -9.28 1.26
C ASP A 91 6.02 -9.04 1.92
N LEU A 92 5.29 -10.11 2.25
CA LEU A 92 4.03 -10.03 2.99
C LEU A 92 4.20 -9.34 4.36
N GLN A 93 5.35 -9.52 5.02
CA GLN A 93 5.63 -8.81 6.27
C GLN A 93 5.90 -7.32 6.07
N THR A 94 6.52 -6.95 4.95
CA THR A 94 6.80 -5.56 4.57
C THR A 94 5.52 -4.78 4.30
N ILE A 95 4.56 -5.37 3.58
CA ILE A 95 3.33 -4.68 3.14
C ILE A 95 2.12 -4.87 4.07
N SER A 96 2.24 -5.64 5.15
CA SER A 96 1.14 -5.87 6.10
C SER A 96 1.09 -4.84 7.24
N HIS A 97 -0.11 -4.59 7.74
CA HIS A 97 -0.35 -3.63 8.81
C HIS A 97 -1.08 -4.26 10.00
N GLY A 98 -1.26 -3.51 11.09
CA GLY A 98 -1.91 -3.99 12.32
C GLY A 98 -0.93 -4.49 13.38
N PRO A 99 -1.43 -4.89 14.56
CA PRO A 99 -0.60 -5.41 15.65
C PRO A 99 0.00 -6.78 15.28
N ARG A 100 1.03 -7.21 16.01
CA ARG A 100 1.79 -8.45 15.72
C ARG A 100 0.92 -9.71 15.66
N ASP A 101 -0.17 -9.75 16.41
CA ASP A 101 -1.11 -10.87 16.54
C ASP A 101 -2.38 -10.72 15.69
N ALA A 102 -2.55 -9.60 14.99
CA ALA A 102 -3.67 -9.36 14.07
C ALA A 102 -3.23 -8.53 12.87
N ARG A 103 -2.24 -9.05 12.12
CA ARG A 103 -1.76 -8.42 10.89
C ARG A 103 -2.78 -8.58 9.78
N TRP A 104 -2.88 -7.59 8.91
CA TRP A 104 -3.74 -7.61 7.73
C TRP A 104 -3.00 -7.12 6.49
N LEU A 105 -3.46 -7.58 5.34
CA LEU A 105 -2.99 -7.21 4.00
C LEU A 105 -4.13 -6.56 3.23
N LEU A 106 -3.81 -5.56 2.39
CA LEU A 106 -4.73 -5.08 1.38
C LEU A 106 -4.75 -6.09 0.22
N TYR A 107 -5.93 -6.63 -0.08
CA TYR A 107 -6.12 -7.68 -1.07
C TYR A 107 -7.17 -7.25 -2.09
N GLU A 108 -6.76 -7.15 -3.34
CA GLU A 108 -7.58 -6.60 -4.41
C GLU A 108 -8.59 -7.62 -4.92
N VAL A 109 -9.84 -7.17 -5.11
CA VAL A 109 -10.86 -7.95 -5.80
C VAL A 109 -10.75 -7.69 -7.30
N PRO A 110 -10.54 -8.73 -8.15
CA PRO A 110 -10.50 -8.54 -9.59
C PRO A 110 -11.76 -7.82 -10.10
N PHE A 111 -11.62 -6.96 -11.11
CA PHE A 111 -12.76 -6.25 -11.71
C PHE A 111 -13.84 -7.19 -12.29
N SER A 112 -13.45 -8.41 -12.67
CA SER A 112 -14.38 -9.47 -13.09
C SER A 112 -15.22 -10.05 -11.95
N GLY A 113 -14.91 -9.67 -10.71
CA GLY A 113 -15.52 -10.16 -9.48
C GLY A 113 -14.71 -11.27 -8.81
N VAL A 114 -15.27 -11.80 -7.72
CA VAL A 114 -14.69 -12.89 -6.92
C VAL A 114 -14.69 -14.18 -7.73
N ASP A 115 -13.51 -14.71 -8.00
CA ASP A 115 -13.30 -15.99 -8.69
C ASP A 115 -12.60 -17.03 -7.79
N ALA A 116 -12.26 -18.19 -8.37
CA ALA A 116 -11.59 -19.25 -7.63
C ALA A 116 -10.19 -18.82 -7.16
N ALA A 117 -9.43 -18.09 -7.99
CA ALA A 117 -8.08 -17.64 -7.65
C ALA A 117 -8.10 -16.68 -6.45
N PHE A 118 -9.05 -15.74 -6.43
CA PHE A 118 -9.26 -14.85 -5.29
C PHE A 118 -9.60 -15.63 -4.01
N LEU A 119 -10.51 -16.61 -4.07
CA LEU A 119 -10.92 -17.38 -2.90
C LEU A 119 -9.77 -18.26 -2.37
N GLU A 120 -9.00 -18.87 -3.27
CA GLU A 120 -7.84 -19.69 -2.93
C GLU A 120 -6.73 -18.84 -2.30
N GLY A 121 -6.38 -17.71 -2.91
CA GLY A 121 -5.38 -16.78 -2.36
C GLY A 121 -5.82 -16.18 -1.02
N ALA A 122 -7.09 -15.82 -0.87
CA ALA A 122 -7.64 -15.37 0.41
C ALA A 122 -7.55 -16.44 1.50
N ALA A 123 -7.86 -17.70 1.17
CA ALA A 123 -7.75 -18.81 2.11
C ALA A 123 -6.30 -19.07 2.51
N GLU A 124 -5.38 -18.98 1.55
CA GLU A 124 -3.94 -19.15 1.78
C GLU A 124 -3.39 -18.06 2.71
N LEU A 125 -3.65 -16.78 2.43
CA LEU A 125 -3.21 -15.66 3.27
C LEU A 125 -3.74 -15.77 4.70
N ARG A 126 -4.99 -16.23 4.86
CA ARG A 126 -5.57 -16.50 6.19
C ARG A 126 -4.89 -17.66 6.92
N GLN A 127 -4.51 -18.73 6.21
CA GLN A 127 -3.73 -19.83 6.80
C GLN A 127 -2.33 -19.38 7.21
N ARG A 128 -1.74 -18.43 6.47
CA ARG A 128 -0.48 -17.75 6.82
C ARG A 128 -0.62 -16.75 7.98
N GLY A 129 -1.84 -16.55 8.50
CA GLY A 129 -2.10 -15.74 9.70
C GLY A 129 -2.47 -14.28 9.43
N TYR A 130 -2.75 -13.90 8.18
CA TYR A 130 -3.17 -12.54 7.83
C TYR A 130 -4.69 -12.43 7.75
N ALA A 131 -5.25 -11.37 8.32
CA ALA A 131 -6.57 -10.89 7.94
C ALA A 131 -6.48 -10.14 6.59
N LEU A 132 -7.62 -9.94 5.93
CA LEU A 132 -7.68 -9.27 4.63
C LEU A 132 -8.54 -8.02 4.74
N LEU A 133 -7.98 -6.90 4.34
CA LEU A 133 -8.71 -5.71 3.97
C LEU A 133 -8.95 -5.79 2.47
N LEU A 134 -10.21 -5.88 2.04
CA LEU A 134 -10.54 -5.96 0.62
C LEU A 134 -10.59 -4.54 0.04
N ALA A 135 -9.87 -4.33 -1.07
CA ALA A 135 -9.96 -3.11 -1.86
C ALA A 135 -11.26 -3.08 -2.69
#